data_AF-A0A177PGF2-F1
#
_entry.id   AF-A0A177PGF2-F1
#
_cell.length_a   1.000
_cell.length_b   1.000
_cell.length_c   1.000
_cell.angle_alpha   90.00
_cell.angle_beta   90.00
_cell.angle_gamma   90.00
#
_symmetry.space_group_name_H-M   'P 1'
#
loop_
_entity.id
_entity.type
_entity.pdbx_description
1 polymer ?
#
loop_
_entity_poly.entity_id
_entity_poly.type
_entity_poly.pdbx_seq_one_letter_code
_entity_poly.pdbx_strand_id
1 'polypeptide(L)' 'MTNVFDAGDAFGLMRQVEVGDGADPAIFVGRIAEPAFDRRLPIAREIANSRRRRAQTHIDNSA' A
#
# COMPACT_ATOMS: atom_id res chain seq x y z
N MET A 1 -10.76 -8.57 7.53
CA MET A 1 -9.52 -7.83 7.90
C MET A 1 -9.21 -6.74 6.87
N THR A 2 -8.44 -5.69 7.20
CA THR A 2 -7.86 -4.76 6.20
C THR A 2 -6.35 -4.97 6.15
N ASN A 3 -5.80 -5.24 4.97
CA ASN A 3 -4.37 -5.36 4.74
C ASN A 3 -3.91 -4.30 3.71
N VAL A 4 -2.67 -3.84 3.86
CA VAL A 4 -2.02 -2.92 2.90
C VAL A 4 -0.76 -3.59 2.41
N PHE A 5 -0.62 -3.71 1.09
CA PHE A 5 0.52 -4.37 0.47
C PHE A 5 1.00 -3.60 -0.75
N ASP A 6 2.25 -3.87 -1.11
CA ASP A 6 2.92 -3.25 -2.23
C ASP A 6 2.82 -4.17 -3.46
N ALA A 7 2.13 -3.71 -4.51
CA ALA A 7 1.91 -4.46 -5.74
C ALA A 7 2.93 -4.11 -6.84
N GLY A 8 4.04 -3.44 -6.48
CA GLY A 8 5.08 -3.07 -7.43
C GLY A 8 4.69 -1.90 -8.33
N ASP A 9 5.49 -1.64 -9.36
CA ASP A 9 5.47 -0.36 -10.06
C ASP A 9 4.20 -0.10 -10.88
N ALA A 10 3.54 -1.15 -11.38
CA ALA A 10 2.32 -1.02 -12.18
C ALA A 10 1.10 -0.56 -11.36
N PHE A 11 1.06 -0.87 -10.06
CA PHE A 11 -0.13 -0.66 -9.24
C PHE A 11 0.12 0.09 -7.92
N GLY A 12 1.37 0.14 -7.45
CA GLY A 12 1.75 0.82 -6.23
C GLY A 12 1.19 0.16 -4.97
N LEU A 13 0.86 0.99 -3.97
CA LEU A 13 0.30 0.49 -2.72
C LEU A 13 -1.20 0.23 -2.87
N MET A 14 -1.59 -0.98 -2.48
CA MET A 14 -2.92 -1.52 -2.62
C MET A 14 -3.50 -1.82 -1.25
N ARG A 15 -4.81 -1.64 -1.12
CA ARG A 15 -5.57 -2.04 0.07
C ARG A 15 -6.39 -3.27 -0.29
N GLN A 16 -6.26 -4.31 0.51
CA GLN A 16 -7.14 -5.47 0.52
C GLN A 16 -8.15 -5.33 1.66
N VAL A 17 -9.42 -5.54 1.35
CA VAL A 17 -10.52 -5.56 2.32
C VAL A 17 -11.26 -6.88 2.16
N GLU A 18 -11.34 -7.62 3.25
CA GLU A 18 -12.23 -8.78 3.36
C GLU A 18 -13.57 -8.31 3.92
N VAL A 19 -14.67 -8.70 3.26
CA VAL A 19 -16.04 -8.36 3.65
C VAL A 19 -16.83 -9.66 3.79
N GLY A 20 -17.51 -9.80 4.92
CA GLY A 20 -18.26 -11.00 5.29
C GLY A 20 -17.61 -11.75 6.44
N ASP A 21 -18.42 -12.53 7.13
CA ASP A 21 -18.01 -13.33 8.29
C ASP A 21 -17.99 -14.82 7.92
N GLY A 22 -17.07 -15.59 8.52
CA GLY A 22 -16.99 -17.05 8.33
C GLY A 22 -15.80 -17.50 7.46
N ALA A 23 -15.93 -18.71 6.88
CA ALA A 23 -14.83 -19.40 6.21
C ALA A 23 -14.55 -18.93 4.77
N ASP A 24 -15.42 -18.10 4.19
CA ASP A 24 -15.31 -17.63 2.80
C ASP A 24 -15.69 -16.14 2.66
N PRO A 25 -14.83 -15.22 3.14
CA PRO A 25 -15.07 -13.79 3.00
C PRO A 25 -14.78 -13.31 1.57
N ALA A 26 -15.56 -12.34 1.10
CA ALA A 26 -15.30 -11.70 -0.19
C ALA A 26 -14.07 -10.78 -0.10
N ILE A 27 -13.13 -10.93 -1.03
CA ILE A 27 -11.88 -10.16 -1.06
C ILE A 27 -11.96 -9.07 -2.13
N PHE A 28 -11.80 -7.81 -1.72
CA PHE A 28 -11.73 -6.66 -2.59
C PHE A 28 -10.34 -6.04 -2.54
N VAL A 29 -9.78 -5.69 -3.71
CA VAL A 29 -8.47 -5.03 -3.83
C VAL A 29 -8.64 -3.71 -4.57
N GLY A 30 -8.15 -2.63 -3.98
CA GLY A 30 -8.22 -1.29 -4.57
C GLY A 30 -6.91 -0.52 -4.44
N ARG A 31 -6.64 0.37 -5.40
CA ARG A 31 -5.55 1.34 -5.29
C ARG A 31 -5.84 2.31 -4.16
N ILE A 32 -4.83 2.62 -3.36
CA ILE A 32 -4.92 3.73 -2.41
C ILE A 32 -4.80 5.04 -3.23
N ALA A 33 -5.93 5.69 -3.52
CA ALA A 33 -5.96 6.94 -4.27
C ALA A 33 -5.43 8.13 -3.44
N GLU A 34 -4.91 9.15 -4.11
CA GLU A 34 -4.30 10.37 -3.54
C GLU A 34 -5.04 11.06 -2.36
N PRO A 35 -6.39 11.03 -2.25
CA PRO A 35 -7.07 11.59 -1.08
C PRO A 35 -6.72 10.88 0.25
N ALA A 36 -6.26 9.63 0.20
CA ALA A 36 -5.75 8.91 1.38
C ALA A 36 -4.35 9.35 1.83
N PHE A 37 -3.73 10.27 1.08
CA PHE A 37 -2.43 10.86 1.37
C PHE A 37 -2.55 12.24 2.03
N ASP A 38 -3.65 12.51 2.75
CA ASP A 38 -3.56 13.56 3.77
C ASP A 38 -2.41 13.18 4.71
N ARG A 39 -1.35 13.99 4.72
CA ARG A 39 -0.13 13.78 5.50
C ARG A 39 -0.39 13.68 7.00
N ARG A 40 -1.58 14.08 7.46
CA ARG A 40 -2.04 13.94 8.85
C ARG A 40 -2.45 12.50 9.19
N LEU A 41 -2.72 11.66 8.20
CA LEU A 41 -3.11 10.27 8.39
C LEU A 41 -1.87 9.37 8.57
N PRO A 42 -1.84 8.46 9.56
CA PRO A 42 -0.71 7.56 9.79
C PRO A 42 -0.29 6.76 8.55
N ILE A 43 -1.25 6.37 7.71
CA ILE A 43 -1.01 5.61 6.48
C ILE A 43 -0.20 6.40 5.44
N ALA A 44 -0.38 7.72 5.35
CA ALA A 44 0.37 8.56 4.42
C ALA A 44 1.88 8.59 4.77
N ARG A 45 2.21 8.57 6.06
CA ARG A 45 3.59 8.49 6.56
C ARG A 45 4.23 7.14 6.21
N GLU A 46 3.50 6.05 6.37
CA GLU A 46 3.99 4.71 6.07
C GLU A 46 4.23 4.51 4.57
N ILE A 47 3.32 5.01 3.74
CA ILE A 47 3.48 5.05 2.27
C ILE A 47 4.72 5.87 1.87
N ALA A 48 4.90 7.07 2.44
CA ALA A 48 6.06 7.91 2.13
C ALA A 48 7.39 7.23 2.54
N ASN A 49 7.42 6.57 3.70
CA ASN A 49 8.57 5.79 4.15
C ASN A 49 8.86 4.59 3.22
N SER A 50 7.82 3.90 2.76
CA SER A 50 7.97 2.80 1.79
C SER A 50 8.60 3.27 0.48
N ARG A 51 8.08 4.37 -0.09
CA ARG A 51 8.63 5.00 -1.30
C ARG A 51 10.09 5.43 -1.11
N ARG A 52 10.41 6.05 0.04
CA ARG A 52 11.79 6.45 0.37
C ARG A 52 12.75 5.26 0.43
N ARG A 53 12.36 4.17 1.09
CA ARG A 53 13.17 2.94 1.14
C ARG A 53 13.42 2.39 -0.25
N ARG A 54 12.39 2.34 -1.11
CA ARG A 54 12.52 1.85 -2.48
C ARG A 54 13.47 2.69 -3.33
N ALA A 55 13.38 4.02 -3.22
CA ALA A 55 14.30 4.93 -3.89
C ALA A 55 15.76 4.70 -3.46
N GLN A 56 15.99 4.46 -2.16
CA GLN A 56 17.32 4.17 -1.64
C GLN A 56 17.86 2.83 -2.17
N THR A 57 17.07 1.75 -2.11
CA THR A 57 17.48 0.43 -2.64
C THR A 57 17.71 0.46 -4.15
N HIS A 58 16.94 1.25 -4.90
CA HIS A 58 17.16 1.42 -6.33
C HIS A 58 18.49 2.15 -6.64
N ILE A 59 18.84 3.17 -5.85
CA ILE A 59 20.14 3.86 -5.96
C ILE A 59 21.29 2.89 -5.63
N ASP A 60 21.16 2.13 -4.54
CA ASP A 60 22.20 1.19 -4.11
C ASP A 60 22.41 0.04 -5.12
N ASN A 61 21.35 -0.37 -5.84
CA ASN A 61 21.43 -1.39 -6.90
C ASN A 61 21.84 -0.85 -8.28
N SER A 62 22.02 0.47 -8.42
CA SER A 62 22.46 1.12 -9.66
C SER A 62 23.89 1.68 -9.59
N ALA A 63 24.60 1.44 -8.48
CA ALA A 63 26.01 1.80 -8.26
C ALA A 63 26.91 0.57 -8.46
#